data_AF-A0A1H6CI89-F1
#
_entry.id   AF-A0A1H6CI89-F1
#
_cell.length_a   1.000
_cell.length_b   1.000
_cell.length_c   1.000
_cell.angle_alpha   90.00
_cell.angle_beta   90.00
_cell.angle_gamma   90.00
#
_symmetry.space_group_name_H-M   'P 1'
#
loop_
_entity.id
_entity.type
_entity.pdbx_description
1 polymer ?
#
loop_
_entity_poly.entity_id
_entity_poly.type
_entity_poly.pdbx_seq_one_letter_code
_entity_poly.pdbx_strand_id
1 'polypeptide(L)'
;MESPKPVLIALSIKSIQTEPYLGANGQMCKSANICGESKDRNVCFNVKTGLLNSESLRRCELLQQHGFTVVEVPKDWRYGYNGPGGWQEVVIQQAMEQVAAIYEETEGARAMGGYDAELAQAVLVELNKSFPYPTTDAELKHSLNPEPSDDALLTALDALLLEDLVSGKFLRSDRKLVAMANIQLTANGRKHLVVKAQQTSPPNAVIHGDQIINYGQAAALGRGATGTINYQQQWAEIGSQTNLHALAAELEQVRTHLQKTASSRSDFQQLGLLAEAEEQAEKQDGGKVLETLSKAGKGLLDFAKEVGSDLAAKVIAKSMGLEP
;
A
#
# COMPACT_ATOMS: atom_id res chain seq x y z
N MET A 1 -9.87 -27.96 -26.25
CA MET A 1 -8.62 -27.20 -26.45
C MET A 1 -8.75 -25.95 -25.61
N GLU A 2 -7.96 -25.82 -24.54
CA GLU A 2 -7.97 -24.62 -23.71
C GLU A 2 -7.38 -23.46 -24.50
N SER A 3 -8.08 -22.32 -24.56
CA SER A 3 -7.55 -21.10 -25.14
C SER A 3 -6.29 -20.68 -24.39
N PRO A 4 -5.19 -20.30 -25.08
CA PRO A 4 -3.97 -19.88 -24.41
C PRO A 4 -4.26 -18.69 -23.50
N LYS A 5 -3.71 -18.73 -22.28
CA LYS A 5 -3.89 -17.65 -21.29
C LYS A 5 -3.32 -16.33 -21.84
N PRO A 6 -4.02 -15.20 -21.66
CA PRO A 6 -3.56 -13.90 -22.13
C PRO A 6 -2.24 -13.52 -21.44
N VAL A 7 -1.29 -12.99 -22.21
CA VAL A 7 -0.02 -12.49 -21.69
C VAL A 7 -0.21 -11.01 -21.37
N LEU A 8 0.03 -10.64 -20.12
CA LEU A 8 -0.10 -9.26 -19.65
C LEU A 8 1.28 -8.61 -19.53
N ILE A 9 1.37 -7.33 -19.84
CA ILE A 9 2.57 -6.53 -19.71
C ILE A 9 2.25 -5.20 -19.01
N ALA A 10 3.07 -4.83 -18.03
CA ALA A 10 3.01 -3.55 -17.34
C ALA A 10 3.92 -2.55 -18.06
N LEU A 11 3.37 -1.40 -18.48
CA LEU A 11 4.12 -0.34 -19.15
C LEU A 11 4.29 0.87 -18.24
N SER A 12 5.51 1.41 -18.19
CA SER A 12 5.85 2.64 -17.46
C SER A 12 6.80 3.53 -18.26
N ILE A 13 6.79 4.83 -17.97
CA ILE A 13 7.73 5.81 -18.53
C ILE A 13 8.92 5.96 -17.59
N LYS A 14 10.11 5.57 -18.03
CA LYS A 14 11.35 5.72 -17.23
C LYS A 14 11.87 7.16 -17.23
N SER A 15 11.81 7.82 -18.39
CA SER A 15 12.27 9.20 -18.52
C SER A 15 11.72 9.83 -19.79
N ILE A 16 11.44 11.13 -19.75
CA ILE A 16 11.19 11.96 -20.93
C ILE A 16 12.42 12.86 -21.11
N GLN A 17 13.00 12.87 -22.31
CA GLN A 17 14.23 13.59 -22.63
C GLN A 17 13.95 14.66 -23.67
N THR A 18 14.65 15.79 -23.55
CA THR A 18 14.67 16.84 -24.57
C THR A 18 15.70 16.47 -25.63
N GLU A 19 15.29 16.50 -26.89
CA GLU A 19 16.13 16.20 -28.05
C GLU A 19 16.70 17.49 -28.66
N PRO A 20 17.86 17.45 -29.32
CA PRO A 20 18.53 18.63 -29.89
C PRO A 20 17.90 19.10 -31.21
N TYR A 21 16.60 18.86 -31.40
CA TYR A 21 15.84 19.25 -32.58
C TYR A 21 14.73 20.21 -32.17
N LEU A 22 14.52 21.26 -32.98
CA LEU A 22 13.40 22.17 -32.80
C LEU A 22 12.20 21.68 -33.61
N GLY A 23 11.03 21.61 -32.96
CA GLY A 23 9.77 21.35 -33.62
C GLY A 23 9.28 22.56 -34.41
N ALA A 24 8.23 22.37 -35.21
CA ALA A 24 7.61 23.43 -36.02
C ALA A 24 7.05 24.60 -35.16
N ASN A 25 6.85 24.39 -33.87
CA ASN A 25 6.41 25.37 -32.89
C ASN A 25 7.57 26.13 -32.20
N GLY A 26 8.82 25.90 -32.60
CA GLY A 26 10.01 26.51 -32.00
C GLY A 26 10.38 25.97 -30.61
N GLN A 27 9.69 24.93 -30.12
CA GLN A 27 10.07 24.24 -28.89
C GLN A 27 10.99 23.06 -29.20
N MET A 28 11.81 22.67 -28.23
CA MET A 28 12.64 21.46 -28.37
C MET A 28 11.74 20.22 -28.40
N CYS A 29 11.98 19.34 -29.37
CA CYS A 29 11.32 18.04 -29.45
C CYS A 29 11.65 17.20 -28.21
N LYS A 30 10.76 16.27 -27.86
CA LYS A 30 10.97 15.34 -26.76
C LYS A 30 10.85 13.89 -27.23
N SER A 31 11.52 12.99 -26.51
CA SER A 31 11.38 11.54 -26.65
C SER A 31 11.16 10.91 -25.27
N ALA A 32 10.64 9.68 -25.23
CA ALA A 32 10.44 8.94 -23.98
C ALA A 32 11.16 7.59 -24.01
N ASN A 33 11.69 7.17 -22.86
CA ASN A 33 12.14 5.80 -22.65
C ASN A 33 11.03 5.03 -21.94
N ILE A 34 10.48 4.03 -22.62
CA ILE A 34 9.32 3.25 -22.17
C ILE A 34 9.78 1.85 -21.83
N CYS A 35 9.34 1.36 -20.67
CA CYS A 35 9.66 0.02 -20.19
C CYS A 35 8.39 -0.83 -20.12
N GLY A 36 8.44 -2.01 -20.73
CA GLY A 36 7.41 -3.04 -20.62
C GLY A 36 7.94 -4.22 -19.82
N GLU A 37 7.29 -4.56 -18.70
CA GLU A 37 7.66 -5.65 -17.81
C GLU A 37 6.54 -6.69 -17.71
N SER A 38 6.89 -7.97 -17.84
CA SER A 38 5.96 -9.09 -17.74
C SER A 38 6.61 -10.27 -17.01
N LYS A 39 5.78 -11.20 -16.57
CA LYS A 39 6.23 -12.53 -16.11
C LYS A 39 6.85 -13.33 -17.25
N ASP A 40 6.38 -13.15 -18.48
CA ASP A 40 7.02 -13.74 -19.66
C ASP A 40 8.17 -12.82 -20.13
N ARG A 41 9.41 -13.29 -19.95
CA ARG A 41 10.60 -12.52 -20.33
C ARG A 41 10.69 -12.23 -21.83
N ASN A 42 10.01 -13.00 -22.67
CA ASN A 42 10.06 -12.82 -24.13
C ASN A 42 9.28 -11.59 -24.59
N VAL A 43 8.43 -11.02 -23.73
CA VAL A 43 7.67 -9.80 -24.01
C VAL A 43 8.17 -8.60 -23.20
N CYS A 44 9.23 -8.73 -22.42
CA CYS A 44 9.82 -7.57 -21.75
C CYS A 44 10.62 -6.73 -22.74
N PHE A 45 10.52 -5.40 -22.65
CA PHE A 45 11.28 -4.49 -23.51
C PHE A 45 11.61 -3.17 -22.84
N ASN A 46 12.61 -2.49 -23.40
CA ASN A 46 12.91 -1.09 -23.12
C ASN A 46 13.17 -0.41 -24.45
N VAL A 47 12.34 0.56 -24.80
CA VAL A 47 12.41 1.23 -26.10
C VAL A 47 12.42 2.74 -25.90
N LYS A 48 13.31 3.40 -26.65
CA LYS A 48 13.29 4.86 -26.79
C LYS A 48 12.38 5.20 -27.95
N THR A 49 11.36 6.02 -27.71
CA THR A 49 10.47 6.48 -28.77
C THR A 49 11.21 7.39 -29.73
N GLY A 50 10.64 7.55 -30.94
CA GLY A 50 10.98 8.68 -31.79
C GLY A 50 10.55 10.02 -31.17
N LEU A 51 10.60 11.07 -31.99
CA LEU A 51 10.14 12.40 -31.59
C LEU A 51 8.63 12.36 -31.33
N LEU A 52 8.24 12.77 -30.12
CA LEU A 52 6.84 12.81 -29.70
C LEU A 52 6.18 14.10 -30.20
N ASN A 53 4.99 13.97 -30.79
CA ASN A 53 4.13 15.13 -31.01
C ASN A 53 3.46 15.56 -29.68
N SER A 54 2.81 16.72 -29.68
CA SER A 54 2.22 17.30 -28.46
C SER A 54 1.22 16.38 -27.75
N GLU A 55 0.40 15.65 -28.52
CA GLU A 55 -0.59 14.71 -27.97
C GLU A 55 0.07 13.48 -27.35
N SER A 56 1.01 12.87 -28.06
CA SER A 56 1.75 11.69 -27.58
C SER A 56 2.60 12.04 -26.37
N LEU A 57 3.20 13.24 -26.35
CA LEU A 57 3.92 13.76 -25.19
C LEU A 57 2.99 13.91 -23.99
N ARG A 58 1.80 14.52 -24.17
CA ARG A 58 0.81 14.65 -23.11
C ARG A 58 0.42 13.28 -22.55
N ARG A 59 0.17 12.29 -23.41
CA ARG A 59 -0.17 10.92 -22.97
C ARG A 59 1.00 10.21 -22.27
N CYS A 60 2.23 10.44 -22.71
CA CYS A 60 3.42 9.98 -22.00
C CYS A 60 3.50 10.61 -20.59
N GLU A 61 3.28 11.91 -20.48
CA GLU A 61 3.30 12.63 -19.20
C GLU A 61 2.19 12.11 -18.28
N LEU A 62 0.98 11.85 -18.80
CA LEU A 62 -0.10 11.22 -18.03
C LEU A 62 0.26 9.80 -17.59
N LEU A 63 0.83 8.97 -18.47
CA LEU A 63 1.26 7.61 -18.10
C LEU A 63 2.40 7.64 -17.08
N GLN A 64 3.30 8.62 -17.16
CA GLN A 64 4.36 8.84 -16.18
C GLN A 64 3.79 9.24 -14.81
N GLN A 65 2.79 10.13 -14.79
CA GLN A 65 2.08 10.53 -13.57
C GLN A 65 1.29 9.37 -12.97
N HIS A 66 0.66 8.54 -13.81
CA HIS A 66 -0.08 7.35 -13.42
C HIS A 66 0.85 6.23 -12.90
N GLY A 67 2.15 6.30 -13.21
CA GLY A 67 3.17 5.35 -12.78
C GLY A 67 3.33 4.17 -13.74
N PHE A 68 2.28 3.36 -13.90
CA PHE A 68 2.24 2.28 -14.90
C PHE A 68 0.81 1.89 -15.25
N THR A 69 0.62 1.25 -16.41
CA THR A 69 -0.65 0.59 -16.77
C THR A 69 -0.39 -0.82 -17.27
N VAL A 70 -1.41 -1.69 -17.23
CA VAL A 70 -1.30 -3.09 -17.67
C VAL A 70 -2.15 -3.30 -18.91
N VAL A 71 -1.52 -3.82 -19.97
CA VAL A 71 -2.20 -4.13 -21.23
C VAL A 71 -1.98 -5.60 -21.61
N GLU A 72 -2.87 -6.13 -22.43
CA GLU A 72 -2.74 -7.46 -23.02
C GLU A 72 -1.83 -7.40 -24.25
N VAL A 73 -0.87 -8.31 -24.31
CA VAL A 73 -0.01 -8.45 -25.49
C VAL A 73 -0.82 -9.12 -26.62
N PRO A 74 -0.81 -8.58 -27.85
CA PRO A 74 -1.50 -9.17 -28.99
C PRO A 74 -1.16 -10.65 -29.19
N LYS A 75 -2.14 -11.50 -29.50
CA LYS A 75 -1.94 -12.96 -29.60
C LYS A 75 -0.92 -13.37 -30.66
N ASP A 76 -0.73 -12.54 -31.68
CA ASP A 76 0.14 -12.70 -32.82
C ASP A 76 1.43 -11.88 -32.72
N TRP A 77 1.80 -11.37 -31.53
CA TRP A 77 2.98 -10.52 -31.31
C TRP A 77 4.30 -11.09 -31.87
N ARG A 78 4.42 -12.42 -31.98
CA ARG A 78 5.61 -13.09 -32.53
C ARG A 78 5.73 -13.03 -34.05
N TYR A 79 4.62 -12.96 -34.78
CA TYR A 79 4.60 -13.20 -36.23
C TYR A 79 3.71 -12.24 -37.04
N GLY A 80 2.89 -11.42 -36.38
CA GLY A 80 1.83 -10.62 -37.01
C GLY A 80 2.18 -9.15 -37.32
N TYR A 81 3.37 -8.68 -36.95
CA TYR A 81 3.70 -7.24 -37.02
C TYR A 81 4.82 -6.94 -38.02
N ASN A 82 4.62 -5.90 -38.83
CA ASN A 82 5.49 -5.46 -39.93
C ASN A 82 6.80 -4.83 -39.44
N GLY A 83 7.65 -5.63 -38.80
CA GLY A 83 9.01 -5.26 -38.41
C GLY A 83 9.35 -5.58 -36.94
N PRO A 84 10.65 -5.59 -36.59
CA PRO A 84 11.10 -5.77 -35.21
C PRO A 84 10.52 -4.67 -34.32
N GLY A 85 9.72 -5.04 -33.32
CA GLY A 85 9.15 -4.09 -32.36
C GLY A 85 7.76 -3.53 -32.71
N GLY A 86 7.16 -3.88 -33.85
CA GLY A 86 5.84 -3.33 -34.22
C GLY A 86 4.72 -3.66 -33.22
N TRP A 87 4.78 -4.82 -32.56
CA TRP A 87 3.82 -5.16 -31.50
C TRP A 87 4.03 -4.32 -30.23
N GLN A 88 5.26 -3.82 -29.99
CA GLN A 88 5.59 -2.97 -28.84
C GLN A 88 4.90 -1.62 -28.98
N GLU A 89 4.88 -1.06 -30.19
CA GLU A 89 4.17 0.19 -30.48
C GLU A 89 2.67 0.06 -30.20
N VAL A 90 2.05 -1.08 -30.55
CA VAL A 90 0.63 -1.33 -30.26
C VAL A 90 0.34 -1.35 -28.77
N VAL A 91 1.13 -2.06 -27.97
CA VAL A 91 0.91 -2.10 -26.52
C VAL A 91 1.21 -0.75 -25.86
N ILE A 92 2.17 0.01 -26.38
CA ILE A 92 2.48 1.38 -25.94
C ILE A 92 1.31 2.31 -26.25
N GLN A 93 0.77 2.25 -27.46
CA GLN A 93 -0.37 3.07 -27.86
C GLN A 93 -1.61 2.72 -27.03
N GLN A 94 -1.91 1.44 -26.86
CA GLN A 94 -3.03 0.99 -26.04
C GLN A 94 -2.88 1.44 -24.58
N ALA A 95 -1.67 1.38 -24.02
CA ALA A 95 -1.38 1.89 -22.69
C ALA A 95 -1.63 3.39 -22.57
N MET A 96 -1.15 4.17 -23.54
CA MET A 96 -1.36 5.61 -23.61
C MET A 96 -2.83 5.96 -23.78
N GLU A 97 -3.58 5.23 -24.61
CA GLU A 97 -5.02 5.44 -24.83
C GLU A 97 -5.85 5.07 -23.61
N GLN A 98 -5.53 3.98 -22.91
CA GLN A 98 -6.21 3.62 -21.66
C GLN A 98 -6.02 4.70 -20.59
N VAL A 99 -4.79 5.18 -20.42
CA VAL A 99 -4.52 6.27 -19.49
C VAL A 99 -5.20 7.55 -19.97
N ALA A 100 -5.08 7.89 -21.25
CA ALA A 100 -5.76 9.04 -21.82
C ALA A 100 -7.27 8.98 -21.57
N ALA A 101 -7.95 7.86 -21.79
CA ALA A 101 -9.38 7.71 -21.53
C ALA A 101 -9.75 8.00 -20.07
N ILE A 102 -8.93 7.56 -19.11
CA ILE A 102 -9.11 7.85 -17.68
C ILE A 102 -9.06 9.37 -17.41
N TYR A 103 -8.22 10.12 -18.14
CA TYR A 103 -7.99 11.56 -17.94
C TYR A 103 -8.68 12.47 -18.98
N GLU A 104 -9.19 11.94 -20.09
CA GLU A 104 -9.83 12.65 -21.22
C GLU A 104 -11.37 12.46 -21.19
N GLU A 105 -11.92 11.36 -20.64
CA GLU A 105 -13.37 11.31 -20.30
C GLU A 105 -13.74 12.29 -19.17
N THR A 106 -12.73 12.88 -18.52
CA THR A 106 -12.82 14.01 -17.61
C THR A 106 -12.72 15.39 -18.31
N GLU A 107 -12.51 15.48 -19.63
CA GLU A 107 -12.47 16.76 -20.40
C GLU A 107 -13.86 17.41 -20.63
N GLY A 108 -14.77 17.27 -19.66
CA GLY A 108 -15.81 18.26 -19.39
C GLY A 108 -15.39 19.29 -18.33
N ALA A 109 -14.29 19.08 -17.62
CA ALA A 109 -13.75 20.01 -16.64
C ALA A 109 -12.30 20.30 -17.04
N ARG A 110 -12.03 21.49 -17.60
CA ARG A 110 -11.53 22.63 -16.82
C ARG A 110 -10.36 22.21 -15.93
N ALA A 111 -9.22 22.86 -16.15
CA ALA A 111 -8.10 22.90 -15.21
C ALA A 111 -8.61 22.72 -13.77
N MET A 112 -8.10 21.70 -13.07
CA MET A 112 -8.32 21.55 -11.63
C MET A 112 -7.66 22.73 -10.89
N GLY A 113 -8.25 23.92 -11.03
CA GLY A 113 -8.08 25.01 -10.08
C GLY A 113 -8.94 24.65 -8.88
N GLY A 114 -8.36 23.97 -7.90
CA GLY A 114 -9.07 23.65 -6.66
C GLY A 114 -8.54 22.47 -5.86
N TYR A 115 -7.70 21.60 -6.42
CA TYR A 115 -7.07 20.55 -5.60
C TYR A 115 -6.01 21.17 -4.69
N ASP A 116 -6.30 21.18 -3.40
CA ASP A 116 -5.38 21.60 -2.36
C ASP A 116 -4.82 20.36 -1.66
N ALA A 117 -3.55 20.06 -1.94
CA ALA A 117 -2.86 18.91 -1.37
C ALA A 117 -2.64 19.05 0.15
N GLU A 118 -2.56 20.27 0.69
CA GLU A 118 -2.44 20.51 2.12
C GLU A 118 -3.77 20.20 2.81
N LEU A 119 -4.89 20.61 2.20
CA LEU A 119 -6.22 20.27 2.67
C LEU A 119 -6.49 18.75 2.62
N ALA A 120 -6.15 18.08 1.52
CA ALA A 120 -6.29 16.63 1.40
C ALA A 120 -5.46 15.89 2.47
N GLN A 121 -4.25 16.39 2.76
CA GLN A 121 -3.44 15.88 3.85
C GLN A 121 -4.08 16.10 5.23
N ALA A 122 -4.63 17.29 5.47
CA ALA A 122 -5.30 17.61 6.73
C ALA A 122 -6.53 16.71 6.94
N VAL A 123 -7.31 16.46 5.89
CA VAL A 123 -8.43 15.50 5.90
C VAL A 123 -7.98 14.10 6.34
N LEU A 124 -6.87 13.59 5.77
CA LEU A 124 -6.35 12.26 6.15
C LEU A 124 -5.90 12.23 7.62
N VAL A 125 -5.20 13.26 8.09
CA VAL A 125 -4.74 13.36 9.48
C VAL A 125 -5.93 13.37 10.44
N GLU A 126 -6.98 14.12 10.11
CA GLU A 126 -8.16 14.24 10.96
C GLU A 126 -8.96 12.93 11.01
N LEU A 127 -9.19 12.29 9.86
CA LEU A 127 -9.85 10.98 9.78
C LEU A 127 -9.06 9.88 10.51
N ASN A 128 -7.74 10.01 10.62
CA ASN A 128 -6.93 9.07 11.38
C ASN A 128 -7.13 9.21 12.90
N LYS A 129 -7.53 10.39 13.40
CA LYS A 129 -7.86 10.58 14.83
C LYS A 129 -9.18 9.92 15.21
N SER A 130 -10.15 9.91 14.29
CA SER A 130 -11.47 9.28 14.50
C SER A 130 -11.49 7.79 14.16
N PHE A 131 -10.44 7.25 13.53
CA PHE A 131 -10.32 5.82 13.24
C PHE A 131 -10.45 4.96 14.52
N PRO A 132 -11.22 3.85 14.51
CA PRO A 132 -11.88 3.20 13.37
C PRO A 132 -13.30 3.69 13.08
N TYR A 133 -13.77 4.74 13.75
CA TYR A 133 -15.14 5.18 13.65
C TYR A 133 -15.37 6.00 12.36
N PRO A 134 -16.49 5.76 11.66
CA PRO A 134 -16.88 6.59 10.52
C PRO A 134 -17.19 8.02 10.95
N THR A 135 -16.83 9.00 10.11
CA THR A 135 -17.12 10.42 10.33
C THR A 135 -18.04 10.96 9.22
N THR A 136 -18.89 11.93 9.54
CA THR A 136 -19.71 12.63 8.54
C THR A 136 -18.94 13.78 7.89
N ASP A 137 -19.42 14.26 6.74
CA ASP A 137 -18.89 15.45 6.07
C ASP A 137 -18.89 16.69 6.97
N ALA A 138 -19.99 16.95 7.67
CA ALA A 138 -20.14 18.09 8.59
C ALA A 138 -19.15 18.01 9.77
N GLU A 139 -19.01 16.84 10.40
CA GLU A 139 -18.08 16.63 11.51
C GLU A 139 -16.63 16.79 11.06
N LEU A 140 -16.29 16.22 9.90
CA LEU A 140 -14.95 16.32 9.32
C LEU A 140 -14.61 17.78 8.98
N LYS A 141 -15.55 18.51 8.37
CA LYS A 141 -15.39 19.92 8.02
C LYS A 141 -15.09 20.77 9.24
N HIS A 142 -15.88 20.65 10.31
CA HIS A 142 -15.69 21.41 11.54
C HIS A 142 -14.42 21.04 12.32
N SER A 143 -13.86 19.87 12.07
CA SER A 143 -12.62 19.41 12.71
C SER A 143 -11.35 19.95 12.02
N LEU A 144 -11.48 20.49 10.81
CA LEU A 144 -10.38 21.09 10.05
C LEU A 144 -10.19 22.57 10.41
N ASN A 145 -8.94 23.02 10.49
CA ASN A 145 -8.61 24.42 10.78
C ASN A 145 -7.51 24.93 9.81
N PRO A 146 -7.81 25.93 8.95
CA PRO A 146 -9.09 26.63 8.81
C PRO A 146 -10.21 25.73 8.26
N GLU A 147 -11.46 26.04 8.59
CA GLU A 147 -12.63 25.32 8.06
C GLU A 147 -12.69 25.52 6.52
N PRO A 148 -12.60 24.43 5.72
CA PRO A 148 -12.61 24.54 4.26
C PRO A 148 -14.01 24.85 3.74
N SER A 149 -14.11 25.35 2.50
CA SER A 149 -15.40 25.41 1.81
C SER A 149 -15.89 24.00 1.46
N ASP A 150 -17.22 23.83 1.32
CA ASP A 150 -17.80 22.53 0.94
C ASP A 150 -17.23 22.02 -0.38
N ASP A 151 -17.04 22.93 -1.35
CA ASP A 151 -16.46 22.60 -2.65
C ASP A 151 -15.02 22.10 -2.56
N ALA A 152 -14.19 22.75 -1.73
CA ALA A 152 -12.80 22.35 -1.52
C ALA A 152 -12.70 21.02 -0.77
N LEU A 153 -13.54 20.82 0.25
CA LEU A 153 -13.60 19.56 1.01
C LEU A 153 -14.06 18.40 0.13
N LEU A 154 -15.13 18.58 -0.65
CA LEU A 154 -15.64 17.55 -1.55
C LEU A 154 -14.65 17.24 -2.67
N THR A 155 -13.93 18.24 -3.19
CA THR A 155 -12.85 18.05 -4.17
C THR A 155 -11.69 17.25 -3.58
N ALA A 156 -11.28 17.56 -2.35
CA ALA A 156 -10.25 16.81 -1.65
C ALA A 156 -10.69 15.36 -1.37
N LEU A 157 -11.93 15.15 -0.92
CA LEU A 157 -12.47 13.82 -0.68
C LEU A 157 -12.59 13.00 -1.96
N ASP A 158 -13.00 13.61 -3.08
CA ASP A 158 -13.11 12.92 -4.36
C ASP A 158 -11.72 12.47 -4.86
N ALA A 159 -10.70 13.31 -4.71
CA ALA A 159 -9.32 12.96 -5.03
C ALA A 159 -8.78 11.82 -4.12
N LEU A 160 -9.00 11.90 -2.81
CA LEU A 160 -8.58 10.87 -1.86
C LEU A 160 -9.31 9.53 -2.09
N LEU A 161 -10.55 9.58 -2.57
CA LEU A 161 -11.34 8.39 -2.92
C LEU A 161 -10.82 7.74 -4.21
N LEU A 162 -10.38 8.53 -5.20
CA LEU A 162 -9.73 8.01 -6.42
C LEU A 162 -8.40 7.31 -6.10
N GLU A 163 -7.66 7.78 -5.11
CA GLU A 163 -6.40 7.17 -4.65
C GLU A 163 -6.60 6.02 -3.65
N ASP A 164 -7.85 5.60 -3.37
CA ASP A 164 -8.19 4.57 -2.40
C ASP A 164 -7.63 4.87 -0.98
N LEU A 165 -7.49 6.14 -0.61
CA LEU A 165 -7.00 6.56 0.71
C LEU A 165 -8.13 6.72 1.74
N VAL A 166 -9.33 7.05 1.26
CA VAL A 166 -10.55 7.14 2.06
C VAL A 166 -11.69 6.34 1.41
N SER A 167 -12.61 5.88 2.23
CA SER A 167 -13.82 5.15 1.83
C SER A 167 -15.05 5.76 2.49
N GLY A 168 -16.23 5.57 1.90
CA GLY A 168 -17.48 6.07 2.45
C GLY A 168 -18.64 5.94 1.47
N LYS A 169 -19.85 6.24 1.94
CA LYS A 169 -21.04 6.31 1.09
C LYS A 169 -21.14 7.70 0.50
N PHE A 170 -21.11 7.80 -0.82
CA PHE A 170 -21.15 9.07 -1.52
C PHE A 170 -22.46 9.26 -2.29
N LEU A 171 -22.92 10.50 -2.35
CA LEU A 171 -23.97 10.95 -3.24
C LEU A 171 -23.32 11.80 -4.33
N ARG A 172 -23.52 11.38 -5.58
CA ARG A 172 -23.06 12.12 -6.76
C ARG A 172 -24.24 12.72 -7.51
N SER A 173 -24.11 13.98 -7.92
CA SER A 173 -24.98 14.64 -8.89
C SER A 173 -24.11 15.07 -10.05
N ASP A 174 -24.48 14.71 -11.28
CA ASP A 174 -23.71 15.02 -12.50
C ASP A 174 -22.20 14.73 -12.36
N ARG A 175 -21.87 13.57 -11.76
CA ARG A 175 -20.51 13.07 -11.48
C ARG A 175 -19.70 13.87 -10.45
N LYS A 176 -20.24 14.92 -9.86
CA LYS A 176 -19.63 15.63 -8.72
C LYS A 176 -20.04 15.00 -7.41
N LEU A 177 -19.09 14.79 -6.50
CA LEU A 177 -19.39 14.45 -5.11
C LEU A 177 -20.17 15.61 -4.47
N VAL A 178 -21.43 15.36 -4.09
CA VAL A 178 -22.30 16.36 -3.46
C VAL A 178 -22.30 16.19 -1.96
N ALA A 179 -22.20 14.96 -1.48
CA ALA A 179 -22.08 14.65 -0.07
C ALA A 179 -21.38 13.30 0.11
N MET A 180 -20.74 13.13 1.26
CA MET A 180 -20.12 11.87 1.64
C MET A 180 -20.40 11.58 3.11
N ALA A 181 -20.88 10.39 3.39
CA ALA A 181 -21.24 9.92 4.72
C ALA A 181 -20.44 8.67 5.07
N ASN A 182 -20.21 8.46 6.36
CA ASN A 182 -19.41 7.34 6.87
C ASN A 182 -18.00 7.31 6.27
N ILE A 183 -17.35 8.49 6.24
CA ILE A 183 -15.99 8.65 5.73
C ILE A 183 -15.05 7.93 6.69
N GLN A 184 -14.23 7.03 6.16
CA GLN A 184 -13.26 6.23 6.92
C GLN A 184 -11.93 6.13 6.18
N LEU A 185 -10.83 6.11 6.93
CA LEU A 185 -9.51 5.85 6.37
C LEU A 185 -9.38 4.40 5.93
N THR A 186 -8.84 4.16 4.73
CA THR A 186 -8.54 2.81 4.24
C THR A 186 -7.21 2.30 4.80
N ALA A 187 -6.86 1.04 4.50
CA ALA A 187 -5.52 0.52 4.77
C ALA A 187 -4.42 1.29 4.02
N ASN A 188 -4.69 1.77 2.81
CA ASN A 188 -3.75 2.54 2.00
C ASN A 188 -3.60 3.97 2.52
N GLY A 189 -4.69 4.62 2.94
CA GLY A 189 -4.66 5.91 3.64
C GLY A 189 -3.78 5.89 4.90
N ARG A 190 -3.88 4.83 5.70
CA ARG A 190 -3.05 4.66 6.92
C ARG A 190 -1.57 4.49 6.58
N LYS A 191 -1.25 3.70 5.56
CA LYS A 191 0.14 3.54 5.08
C LYS A 191 0.71 4.88 4.59
N HIS A 192 -0.10 5.66 3.86
CA HIS A 192 0.31 6.97 3.34
C HIS A 192 0.73 7.93 4.47
N LEU A 193 -0.03 7.96 5.57
CA LEU A 193 0.31 8.76 6.75
C LEU A 193 1.61 8.31 7.44
N VAL A 194 1.85 6.99 7.53
CA VAL A 194 3.08 6.44 8.13
C VAL A 194 4.32 6.78 7.29
N VAL A 195 4.22 6.70 5.96
CA VAL A 195 5.33 7.03 5.06
C VAL A 195 5.70 8.51 5.17
N LYS A 196 4.70 9.40 5.27
CA LYS A 196 4.96 10.85 5.35
C LYS A 196 5.52 11.28 6.72
N ALA A 197 5.13 10.60 7.80
CA ALA A 197 5.75 10.77 9.12
C ALA A 197 7.24 10.36 9.16
N GLN A 198 7.68 9.50 8.24
CA GLN A 198 9.10 9.13 8.06
C GLN A 198 9.86 10.08 7.11
N GLN A 199 9.14 10.88 6.30
CA GLN A 199 9.70 11.81 5.31
C GLN A 199 9.99 13.22 5.84
N THR A 200 9.74 13.52 7.13
CA THR A 200 10.14 14.79 7.76
C THR A 200 11.65 14.90 8.05
N SER A 201 12.45 13.96 7.56
CA SER A 201 13.90 14.15 7.46
C SER A 201 14.21 15.00 6.21
N PRO A 202 15.08 16.02 6.31
CA PRO A 202 15.32 16.95 5.20
C PRO A 202 15.80 16.23 3.93
N PRO A 203 15.47 16.74 2.73
CA PRO A 203 15.59 16.04 1.44
C PRO A 203 17.02 15.77 0.96
N ASN A 204 18.04 15.89 1.82
CA ASN A 204 19.45 15.67 1.52
C ASN A 204 20.18 14.79 2.54
N ALA A 205 19.47 14.00 3.36
CA ALA A 205 20.14 12.97 4.15
C ALA A 205 20.50 11.77 3.24
N VAL A 206 21.65 11.84 2.57
CA VAL A 206 22.29 10.64 2.03
C VAL A 206 22.67 9.77 3.23
N ILE A 207 21.86 8.76 3.54
CA ILE A 207 22.17 7.78 4.58
C ILE A 207 23.31 6.91 4.06
N HIS A 208 24.54 7.29 4.35
CA HIS A 208 25.70 6.43 4.20
C HIS A 208 25.77 5.47 5.40
N GLY A 209 25.11 4.30 5.30
CA GLY A 209 25.16 3.26 6.34
C GLY A 209 24.08 2.18 6.19
N ASP A 210 24.14 1.15 7.04
CA ASP A 210 23.09 0.14 7.13
C ASP A 210 21.86 0.74 7.82
N GLN A 211 20.71 0.77 7.13
CA GLN A 211 19.42 1.14 7.74
C GLN A 211 18.77 -0.11 8.32
N ILE A 212 18.62 -0.17 9.65
CA ILE A 212 17.95 -1.28 10.35
C ILE A 212 16.60 -0.77 10.84
N ILE A 213 15.52 -1.23 10.22
CA ILE A 213 14.16 -0.94 10.67
C ILE A 213 13.70 -2.09 11.56
N ASN A 214 13.51 -1.81 12.84
CA ASN A 214 13.06 -2.78 13.82
C ASN A 214 11.61 -2.49 14.25
N TYR A 215 10.75 -3.51 14.17
CA TYR A 215 9.33 -3.43 14.51
C TYR A 215 8.97 -4.20 15.79
N GLY A 216 9.95 -4.60 16.58
CA GLY A 216 9.73 -5.30 17.84
C GLY A 216 10.85 -5.09 18.84
N GLN A 217 10.90 -5.94 19.87
CA GLN A 217 11.98 -5.88 20.84
C GLN A 217 13.27 -6.41 20.22
N ALA A 218 14.33 -5.60 20.27
CA ALA A 218 15.65 -6.01 19.88
C ALA A 218 16.60 -5.91 21.07
N ALA A 219 17.34 -7.00 21.26
CA ALA A 219 18.43 -7.07 22.22
C ALA A 219 19.60 -6.15 21.81
N ALA A 220 19.81 -6.00 20.50
CA ALA A 220 20.91 -5.31 19.90
C ALA A 220 20.59 -4.96 18.44
N LEU A 221 20.92 -3.74 18.02
CA LEU A 221 20.73 -3.26 16.65
C LEU A 221 22.04 -2.63 16.18
N GLY A 222 22.54 -3.04 15.00
CA GLY A 222 23.76 -2.52 14.40
C GLY A 222 24.81 -3.58 14.06
N ARG A 223 25.80 -3.24 13.24
CA ARG A 223 26.93 -4.14 12.93
C ARG A 223 27.71 -4.49 14.20
N GLY A 224 27.79 -5.79 14.50
CA GLY A 224 28.53 -6.31 15.65
C GLY A 224 27.81 -6.15 16.99
N ALA A 225 26.54 -5.74 16.99
CA ALA A 225 25.77 -5.60 18.21
C ALA A 225 25.28 -7.00 18.67
N THR A 226 25.67 -7.40 19.89
CA THR A 226 25.16 -8.59 20.57
C THR A 226 24.39 -8.15 21.80
N GLY A 227 23.19 -8.67 21.99
CA GLY A 227 22.40 -8.45 23.19
C GLY A 227 21.53 -9.66 23.47
N THR A 228 21.02 -9.73 24.69
CA THR A 228 20.12 -10.80 25.13
C THR A 228 18.80 -10.18 25.58
N ILE A 229 17.68 -10.64 25.04
CA ILE A 229 16.35 -10.23 25.51
C ILE A 229 16.04 -11.06 26.76
N ASN A 230 15.73 -10.39 27.87
CA ASN A 230 15.33 -11.07 29.10
C ASN A 230 13.80 -11.22 29.13
N TYR A 231 13.29 -12.26 28.46
CA TYR A 231 11.85 -12.57 28.43
C TYR A 231 11.28 -12.88 29.82
N GLN A 232 12.12 -13.34 30.77
CA GLN A 232 11.67 -13.68 32.11
C GLN A 232 11.35 -12.44 32.96
N GLN A 233 12.12 -11.37 32.77
CA GLN A 233 11.82 -10.07 33.40
C GLN A 233 10.54 -9.46 32.83
N GLN A 234 10.32 -9.57 31.51
CA GLN A 234 9.10 -9.08 30.87
C GLN A 234 7.87 -9.88 31.28
N TRP A 235 8.02 -11.20 31.43
CA TRP A 235 6.97 -12.03 31.98
C TRP A 235 6.64 -11.60 33.40
N ALA A 236 7.60 -11.23 34.23
CA ALA A 236 7.33 -10.77 35.59
C ALA A 236 6.43 -9.51 35.64
N GLU A 237 6.49 -8.64 34.63
CA GLU A 237 5.63 -7.44 34.53
C GLU A 237 4.16 -7.77 34.24
N ILE A 238 3.89 -8.83 33.45
CA ILE A 238 2.52 -9.20 33.02
C ILE A 238 1.98 -10.45 33.69
N GLY A 239 2.84 -11.29 34.25
CA GLY A 239 2.52 -12.61 34.78
C GLY A 239 1.63 -12.54 36.02
N SER A 240 1.69 -11.42 36.76
CA SER A 240 0.76 -11.15 37.87
C SER A 240 -0.70 -10.92 37.41
N GLN A 241 -0.89 -10.54 36.14
CA GLN A 241 -2.20 -10.24 35.55
C GLN A 241 -2.66 -11.32 34.54
N THR A 242 -1.84 -12.34 34.29
CA THR A 242 -2.06 -13.30 33.21
C THR A 242 -2.18 -14.71 33.78
N ASN A 243 -3.35 -15.33 33.64
CA ASN A 243 -3.56 -16.72 34.01
C ASN A 243 -3.06 -17.63 32.89
N LEU A 244 -1.97 -18.36 33.12
CA LEU A 244 -1.35 -19.26 32.13
C LEU A 244 -2.28 -20.39 31.67
N HIS A 245 -3.15 -20.90 32.54
CA HIS A 245 -4.13 -21.91 32.14
C HIS A 245 -5.22 -21.34 31.25
N ALA A 246 -5.68 -20.11 31.54
CA ALA A 246 -6.64 -19.41 30.66
C ALA A 246 -6.00 -19.06 29.31
N LEU A 247 -4.71 -18.66 29.32
CA LEU A 247 -3.96 -18.37 28.12
C LEU A 247 -3.79 -19.62 27.24
N ALA A 248 -3.47 -20.78 27.83
CA ALA A 248 -3.38 -22.03 27.09
C ALA A 248 -4.70 -22.37 26.37
N ALA A 249 -5.83 -22.23 27.07
CA ALA A 249 -7.15 -22.47 26.48
C ALA A 249 -7.48 -21.49 25.33
N GLU A 250 -7.12 -20.21 25.47
CA GLU A 250 -7.29 -19.24 24.38
C GLU A 250 -6.35 -19.51 23.19
N LEU A 251 -5.09 -19.88 23.45
CA LEU A 251 -4.14 -20.25 22.39
C LEU A 251 -4.63 -21.50 21.62
N GLU A 252 -5.22 -22.47 22.32
CA GLU A 252 -5.86 -23.64 21.69
C GLU A 252 -7.04 -23.22 20.78
N GLN A 253 -7.86 -22.27 21.22
CA GLN A 253 -8.96 -21.74 20.40
C GLN A 253 -8.44 -21.04 19.15
N VAL A 254 -7.42 -20.18 19.28
CA VAL A 254 -6.78 -19.50 18.15
C VAL A 254 -6.17 -20.52 17.19
N ARG A 255 -5.46 -21.54 17.71
CA ARG A 255 -4.86 -22.61 16.90
C ARG A 255 -5.92 -23.40 16.14
N THR A 256 -7.01 -23.77 16.79
CA THR A 256 -8.10 -24.54 16.18
C THR A 256 -8.81 -23.74 15.08
N HIS A 257 -8.97 -22.43 15.24
CA HIS A 257 -9.52 -21.57 14.20
C HIS A 257 -8.54 -21.39 13.04
N LEU A 258 -7.25 -21.12 13.34
CA LEU A 258 -6.22 -20.96 12.32
C LEU A 258 -6.05 -22.23 11.51
N GLN A 259 -6.17 -23.41 12.12
CA GLN A 259 -6.07 -24.69 11.43
C GLN A 259 -7.16 -24.88 10.38
N LYS A 260 -8.36 -24.32 10.59
CA LYS A 260 -9.47 -24.40 9.63
C LYS A 260 -9.29 -23.47 8.43
N THR A 261 -8.58 -22.36 8.61
CA THR A 261 -8.40 -21.31 7.58
C THR A 261 -7.01 -21.34 6.94
N ALA A 262 -6.05 -22.09 7.51
CA ALA A 262 -4.68 -22.19 7.04
C ALA A 262 -4.61 -22.72 5.61
N SER A 263 -4.01 -21.92 4.72
CA SER A 263 -3.84 -22.23 3.30
C SER A 263 -2.42 -21.94 2.79
N SER A 264 -1.64 -21.20 3.57
CA SER A 264 -0.28 -20.80 3.23
C SER A 264 0.77 -21.48 4.10
N ARG A 265 2.01 -21.56 3.61
CA ARG A 265 3.16 -22.04 4.42
C ARG A 265 3.39 -21.20 5.68
N SER A 266 3.07 -19.90 5.62
CA SER A 266 3.18 -19.00 6.77
C SER A 266 2.18 -19.39 7.86
N ASP A 267 0.94 -19.74 7.47
CA ASP A 267 -0.11 -20.14 8.40
C ASP A 267 0.29 -21.43 9.14
N PHE A 268 0.88 -22.39 8.41
CA PHE A 268 1.39 -23.63 9.00
C PHE A 268 2.57 -23.40 9.96
N GLN A 269 3.42 -22.40 9.70
CA GLN A 269 4.48 -22.01 10.64
C GLN A 269 3.90 -21.40 11.92
N GLN A 270 2.89 -20.54 11.78
CA GLN A 270 2.20 -19.93 12.93
C GLN A 270 1.47 -20.98 13.78
N LEU A 271 0.88 -22.02 13.15
CA LEU A 271 0.31 -23.16 13.87
C LEU A 271 1.35 -23.90 14.74
N GLY A 272 2.57 -24.09 14.22
CA GLY A 272 3.65 -24.69 14.99
C GLY A 272 4.05 -23.84 16.20
N LEU A 273 4.18 -22.53 16.01
CA LEU A 273 4.51 -21.59 17.09
C LEU A 273 3.40 -21.50 18.15
N LEU A 274 2.13 -21.54 17.74
CA LEU A 274 0.99 -21.58 18.66
C LEU A 274 1.00 -22.86 19.52
N ALA A 275 1.21 -24.02 18.90
CA ALA A 275 1.26 -25.29 19.62
C ALA A 275 2.43 -25.34 20.62
N GLU A 276 3.59 -24.80 20.24
CA GLU A 276 4.73 -24.67 21.16
C GLU A 276 4.42 -23.69 22.31
N ALA A 277 3.81 -22.54 22.03
CA ALA A 277 3.43 -21.57 23.06
C ALA A 277 2.37 -22.13 24.03
N GLU A 278 1.40 -22.89 23.52
CA GLU A 278 0.39 -23.62 24.29
C GLU A 278 1.07 -24.61 25.26
N GLU A 279 1.99 -25.44 24.76
CA GLU A 279 2.74 -26.40 25.59
C GLU A 279 3.57 -25.71 26.70
N GLN A 280 4.19 -24.55 26.40
CA GLN A 280 4.91 -23.78 27.41
C GLN A 280 3.96 -23.12 28.44
N ALA A 281 2.78 -22.71 28.01
CA ALA A 281 1.77 -22.14 28.90
C ALA A 281 1.24 -23.19 29.89
N GLU A 282 1.01 -24.42 29.42
CA GLU A 282 0.64 -25.56 30.28
C GLU A 282 1.73 -25.90 31.31
N LYS A 283 3.00 -25.77 30.93
CA LYS A 283 4.15 -25.94 31.83
C LYS A 283 4.39 -24.77 32.78
N GLN A 284 3.55 -23.73 32.71
CA GLN A 284 3.67 -22.49 33.48
C GLN A 284 4.99 -21.72 33.24
N ASP A 285 5.61 -21.90 32.07
CA ASP A 285 6.85 -21.21 31.68
C ASP A 285 6.54 -19.98 30.82
N GLY A 286 6.01 -18.94 31.45
CA GLY A 286 5.57 -17.74 30.74
C GLY A 286 6.69 -16.95 30.04
N GLY A 287 7.95 -17.11 30.46
CA GLY A 287 9.09 -16.54 29.76
C GLY A 287 9.26 -17.16 28.37
N LYS A 288 9.17 -18.48 28.27
CA LYS A 288 9.21 -19.18 26.98
C LYS A 288 7.97 -18.98 26.14
N VAL A 289 6.81 -18.79 26.77
CA VAL A 289 5.59 -18.39 26.05
C VAL A 289 5.83 -17.07 25.31
N LEU A 290 6.37 -16.04 25.99
CA LEU A 290 6.68 -14.76 25.35
C LEU A 290 7.74 -14.91 24.25
N GLU A 291 8.80 -15.68 24.49
CA GLU A 291 9.82 -15.93 23.48
C GLU A 291 9.22 -16.54 22.21
N THR A 292 8.37 -17.55 22.36
CA THR A 292 7.75 -18.26 21.24
C THR A 292 6.77 -17.36 20.50
N LEU A 293 5.90 -16.65 21.22
CA LEU A 293 4.92 -15.74 20.62
C LEU A 293 5.55 -14.52 19.95
N SER A 294 6.71 -14.07 20.41
CA SER A 294 7.45 -12.97 19.76
C SER A 294 7.84 -13.29 18.31
N LYS A 295 7.97 -14.57 17.97
CA LYS A 295 8.29 -15.07 16.62
C LYS A 295 7.06 -15.15 15.71
N ALA A 296 5.85 -15.14 16.27
CA ALA A 296 4.62 -15.40 15.52
C ALA A 296 4.14 -14.23 14.65
N GLY A 297 4.69 -13.04 14.87
CA GLY A 297 4.52 -11.85 14.04
C GLY A 297 3.11 -11.24 14.08
N LYS A 298 2.95 -10.11 13.38
CA LYS A 298 1.71 -9.31 13.39
C LYS A 298 0.47 -10.06 12.88
N GLY A 299 0.65 -10.95 11.90
CA GLY A 299 -0.47 -11.71 11.34
C GLY A 299 -1.20 -12.56 12.38
N LEU A 300 -0.47 -13.14 13.35
CA LEU A 300 -1.10 -13.92 14.41
C LEU A 300 -1.86 -13.03 15.42
N LEU A 301 -1.33 -11.83 15.70
CA LEU A 301 -2.01 -10.86 16.58
C LEU A 301 -3.35 -10.43 16.00
N ASP A 302 -3.39 -10.08 14.72
CA ASP A 302 -4.61 -9.65 14.05
C ASP A 302 -5.64 -10.80 14.05
N PHE A 303 -5.19 -12.04 13.83
CA PHE A 303 -6.05 -13.22 13.87
C PHE A 303 -6.58 -13.54 15.28
N ALA A 304 -5.76 -13.42 16.32
CA ALA A 304 -6.20 -13.63 17.70
C ALA A 304 -7.30 -12.63 18.11
N LYS A 305 -7.20 -11.38 17.64
CA LYS A 305 -8.24 -10.35 17.82
C LYS A 305 -9.53 -10.69 17.07
N GLU A 306 -9.43 -11.22 15.86
CA GLU A 306 -10.59 -11.65 15.06
C GLU A 306 -11.36 -12.80 15.72
N VAL A 307 -10.65 -13.75 16.34
CA VAL A 307 -11.26 -14.88 17.08
C VAL A 307 -11.88 -14.42 18.41
N GLY A 308 -11.51 -13.25 18.93
CA GLY A 308 -11.98 -12.73 20.22
C GLY A 308 -11.21 -13.28 21.42
N SER A 309 -9.96 -13.70 21.22
CA SER A 309 -9.08 -14.19 22.29
C SER A 309 -8.26 -13.04 22.86
N ASP A 310 -8.90 -12.24 23.71
CA ASP A 310 -8.34 -10.99 24.25
C ASP A 310 -7.05 -11.20 25.08
N LEU A 311 -6.97 -12.29 25.85
CA LEU A 311 -5.78 -12.59 26.65
C LEU A 311 -4.63 -13.01 25.74
N ALA A 312 -4.89 -13.89 24.77
CA ALA A 312 -3.89 -14.29 23.78
C ALA A 312 -3.38 -13.10 22.97
N ALA A 313 -4.29 -12.25 22.48
CA ALA A 313 -3.94 -11.04 21.74
C ALA A 313 -3.08 -10.08 22.59
N LYS A 314 -3.44 -9.86 23.86
CA LYS A 314 -2.67 -9.01 24.79
C LYS A 314 -1.26 -9.56 25.01
N VAL A 315 -1.11 -10.87 25.22
CA VAL A 315 0.20 -11.50 25.45
C VAL A 315 1.04 -11.49 24.18
N ILE A 316 0.45 -11.75 23.01
CA ILE A 316 1.14 -11.65 21.71
C ILE A 316 1.62 -10.21 21.48
N ALA A 317 0.76 -9.20 21.67
CA ALA A 317 1.14 -7.79 21.52
C ALA A 317 2.32 -7.43 22.42
N LYS A 318 2.26 -7.81 23.71
CA LYS A 318 3.34 -7.54 24.66
C LYS A 318 4.64 -8.26 24.28
N SER A 319 4.55 -9.51 23.80
CA SER A 319 5.72 -10.28 23.33
C SER A 319 6.45 -9.62 22.16
N MET A 320 5.71 -8.84 21.37
CA MET A 320 6.25 -8.06 20.26
C MET A 320 6.73 -6.67 20.69
N GLY A 321 6.52 -6.26 21.95
CA GLY A 321 6.80 -4.90 22.42
C GLY A 321 5.80 -3.85 21.93
N LEU A 322 4.62 -4.28 21.48
CA LEU A 322 3.50 -3.39 21.21
C LEU A 322 2.75 -3.20 22.54
N GLU A 323 2.54 -1.95 22.96
CA GLU A 323 1.63 -1.70 24.08
C GLU A 323 0.20 -2.10 23.66
N PRO A 324 -0.55 -2.76 24.55
CA PRO A 324 -1.90 -3.25 24.25
C PRO A 324 -2.89 -2.13 23.93
#